data_AF-A0A941EIE1-F1
#
_entry.id   AF-A0A941EIE1-F1
#
_cell.length_a   1.000
_cell.length_b   1.000
_cell.length_c   1.000
_cell.angle_alpha   90.00
_cell.angle_beta   90.00
_cell.angle_gamma   90.00
#
_symmetry.space_group_name_H-M   'P 1'
#
loop_
_entity.id
_entity.type
_entity.pdbx_description
1 polymer ?
#
loop_
_entity_poly.entity_id
_entity_poly.type
_entity_poly.pdbx_seq_one_letter_code
_entity_poly.pdbx_strand_id
1 'polypeptide(L)'
;MTASVELPPVEIPGYAGGPFIHRPRLLDEHLFVIGHPYGCVQSEQAEEAVFGTDYEEAANLNSELLQGGHWPVFTVPLTDRHRLYVVYRAFPDDPGVDYLLHHPDWEQAEMLAADDGHFHGPGLRWHELEATAFNALPGGSTQDPHARLLLLLPALGDDLLDKTAVDSVVQALAARTRVDDPERAATLLLDEQGQAGPAHWQADDRGTWTCDGSYAFRAPGGLPPARLARISAALNPW
;
A
#
# COMPACT_ATOMS: atom_id res chain seq x y z
N MET A 1 6.37 12.57 -25.32
CA MET A 1 7.44 11.66 -24.85
C MET A 1 6.75 10.54 -24.11
N THR A 2 6.82 9.32 -24.62
CA THR A 2 6.24 8.14 -23.97
C THR A 2 7.07 7.83 -22.73
N ALA A 3 6.46 7.95 -21.55
CA ALA A 3 7.06 7.47 -20.30
C ALA A 3 7.39 5.99 -20.49
N SER A 4 8.66 5.62 -20.29
CA SER A 4 9.09 4.24 -20.39
C SER A 4 8.44 3.48 -19.23
N VAL A 5 7.51 2.57 -19.54
CA VAL A 5 6.95 1.63 -18.57
C VAL A 5 8.11 0.77 -18.07
N GLU A 6 8.41 0.85 -16.79
CA GLU A 6 9.47 0.06 -16.18
C GLU A 6 9.04 -1.41 -16.16
N LEU A 7 9.86 -2.29 -16.74
CA LEU A 7 9.61 -3.73 -16.70
C LEU A 7 9.62 -4.21 -15.24
N PRO A 8 8.86 -5.28 -14.91
CA PRO A 8 8.84 -5.76 -13.54
C PRO A 8 10.26 -6.18 -13.14
N PRO A 9 10.64 -5.99 -11.86
CA PRO A 9 11.85 -6.60 -11.36
C PRO A 9 11.75 -8.11 -11.61
N VAL A 10 12.77 -8.68 -12.26
CA VAL A 10 12.87 -10.13 -12.43
C VAL A 10 12.99 -10.80 -11.06
N GLU A 11 13.55 -10.08 -10.09
CA GLU A 11 13.74 -10.48 -8.70
C GLU A 11 13.61 -9.26 -7.78
N ILE A 12 13.01 -9.44 -6.61
CA ILE A 12 13.04 -8.46 -5.52
C ILE A 12 14.08 -8.96 -4.50
N PRO A 13 15.17 -8.21 -4.21
CA PRO A 13 16.26 -8.71 -3.37
C PRO A 13 15.79 -9.18 -2.00
N GLY A 14 16.19 -10.40 -1.62
CA GLY A 14 15.82 -11.02 -0.34
C GLY A 14 14.35 -11.42 -0.20
N TYR A 15 13.55 -11.28 -1.26
CA TYR A 15 12.14 -11.68 -1.26
C TYR A 15 11.95 -12.94 -2.13
N ALA A 16 11.63 -14.05 -1.47
CA ALA A 16 11.44 -15.34 -2.13
C ALA A 16 10.00 -15.46 -2.66
N GLY A 17 9.83 -15.73 -3.96
CA GLY A 17 8.50 -15.89 -4.56
C GLY A 17 8.50 -15.77 -6.08
N GLY A 18 7.31 -15.53 -6.64
CA GLY A 18 7.09 -15.35 -8.08
C GLY A 18 6.45 -16.57 -8.78
N PRO A 19 6.26 -16.50 -10.11
CA PRO A 19 6.85 -15.54 -11.04
C PRO A 19 6.18 -14.16 -11.04
N PHE A 20 6.98 -13.10 -10.98
CA PHE A 20 6.48 -11.72 -11.02
C PHE A 20 6.03 -11.31 -12.42
N ILE A 21 4.93 -10.55 -12.49
CA ILE A 21 4.41 -9.99 -13.73
C ILE A 21 4.05 -8.51 -13.56
N HIS A 22 4.37 -7.70 -14.55
CA HIS A 22 3.97 -6.29 -14.57
C HIS A 22 2.61 -6.14 -15.25
N ARG A 23 1.65 -5.58 -14.51
CA ARG A 23 0.30 -5.32 -15.01
C ARG A 23 -0.19 -3.91 -14.60
N PRO A 24 0.50 -2.85 -15.03
CA PRO A 24 0.20 -1.48 -14.60
C PRO A 24 -1.21 -1.03 -14.99
N ARG A 25 -1.78 -1.62 -16.06
CA ARG A 25 -3.16 -1.36 -16.49
C ARG A 25 -4.21 -1.74 -15.45
N LEU A 26 -3.92 -2.67 -14.54
CA LEU A 26 -4.81 -2.96 -13.42
C LEU A 26 -5.07 -1.71 -12.57
N LEU A 27 -4.11 -0.79 -12.46
CA LEU A 27 -4.29 0.47 -11.72
C LEU A 27 -5.34 1.39 -12.37
N ASP A 28 -5.69 1.17 -13.64
CA ASP A 28 -6.74 1.87 -14.38
C ASP A 28 -8.10 1.17 -14.33
N GLU A 29 -8.17 -0.03 -13.76
CA GLU A 29 -9.37 -0.85 -13.70
C GLU A 29 -10.12 -0.59 -12.40
N HIS A 30 -11.33 -0.04 -12.51
CA HIS A 30 -12.21 0.24 -11.36
C HIS A 30 -12.29 -0.92 -10.36
N LEU A 31 -12.56 -2.14 -10.84
CA LEU A 31 -12.69 -3.34 -9.99
C LEU A 31 -11.41 -3.66 -9.23
N PHE A 32 -10.24 -3.45 -9.84
CA PHE A 32 -8.97 -3.62 -9.15
C PHE A 32 -8.80 -2.54 -8.08
N VAL A 33 -9.10 -1.28 -8.41
CA VAL A 33 -8.91 -0.16 -7.47
C VAL A 33 -9.81 -0.29 -6.24
N ILE A 34 -11.08 -0.69 -6.40
CA ILE A 34 -11.97 -0.92 -5.25
C ILE A 34 -11.69 -2.25 -4.55
N GLY A 35 -11.23 -3.28 -5.28
CA GLY A 35 -10.91 -4.61 -4.73
C GLY A 35 -9.56 -4.68 -4.01
N HIS A 36 -8.61 -3.78 -4.29
CA HIS A 36 -7.32 -3.74 -3.63
C HIS A 36 -7.41 -3.50 -2.11
N PRO A 37 -8.20 -2.53 -1.59
CA PRO A 37 -8.38 -2.34 -0.16
C PRO A 37 -9.37 -3.34 0.47
N TYR A 38 -9.58 -4.53 -0.09
CA TYR A 38 -10.55 -5.49 0.46
C TYR A 38 -10.25 -5.87 1.92
N GLY A 39 -8.97 -6.07 2.28
CA GLY A 39 -8.56 -6.29 3.67
C GLY A 39 -8.78 -5.06 4.58
N CYS A 40 -9.01 -3.88 4.01
CA CYS A 40 -9.28 -2.65 4.77
C CYS A 40 -10.74 -2.47 5.17
N VAL A 41 -11.66 -3.18 4.54
CA VAL A 41 -13.09 -3.04 4.76
C VAL A 41 -13.50 -3.93 5.93
N GLN A 42 -13.78 -3.34 7.10
CA GLN A 42 -14.03 -4.06 8.35
C GLN A 42 -15.50 -4.05 8.79
N SER A 43 -16.36 -3.31 8.08
CA SER A 43 -17.79 -3.24 8.36
C SER A 43 -18.67 -3.41 7.12
N GLU A 44 -19.91 -3.87 7.32
CA GLU A 44 -20.93 -3.90 6.26
C GLU A 44 -21.18 -2.51 5.66
N GLN A 45 -21.00 -1.45 6.45
CA GLN A 45 -21.18 -0.06 6.00
C GLN A 45 -20.06 0.36 5.05
N ALA A 46 -18.83 -0.03 5.36
CA ALA A 46 -17.67 0.18 4.50
C ALA A 46 -17.77 -0.67 3.22
N GLU A 47 -18.25 -1.91 3.34
CA GLU A 47 -18.48 -2.80 2.20
C GLU A 47 -19.49 -2.21 1.21
N GLU A 48 -20.65 -1.79 1.72
CA GLU A 48 -21.67 -1.11 0.92
C GLU A 48 -21.13 0.17 0.27
N ALA A 49 -20.38 0.98 1.01
CA ALA A 49 -19.87 2.25 0.52
C ALA A 49 -18.75 2.12 -0.53
N VAL A 50 -17.87 1.12 -0.39
CA VAL A 50 -16.71 0.93 -1.28
C VAL A 50 -17.07 0.10 -2.50
N PHE A 51 -17.85 -0.98 -2.32
CA PHE A 51 -18.12 -1.93 -3.40
C PHE A 51 -19.51 -1.74 -4.01
N GLY A 52 -20.52 -1.46 -3.19
CA GLY A 52 -21.91 -1.39 -3.64
C GLY A 52 -22.32 -2.63 -4.44
N THR A 53 -22.78 -2.42 -5.68
CA THR A 53 -23.18 -3.52 -6.57
C THR A 53 -22.02 -4.34 -7.13
N ASP A 54 -20.80 -3.80 -7.10
CA ASP A 54 -19.62 -4.40 -7.71
C ASP A 54 -18.87 -5.37 -6.76
N TYR A 55 -19.44 -5.65 -5.58
CA TYR A 55 -18.82 -6.49 -4.54
C TYR A 55 -18.39 -7.86 -5.07
N GLU A 56 -19.30 -8.57 -5.74
CA GLU A 56 -19.01 -9.92 -6.24
C GLU A 56 -17.91 -9.90 -7.31
N GLU A 57 -17.94 -8.96 -8.25
CA GLU A 57 -16.90 -8.86 -9.29
C GLU A 57 -15.54 -8.45 -8.73
N ALA A 58 -15.50 -7.52 -7.77
CA ALA A 58 -14.27 -7.12 -7.10
C ALA A 58 -13.65 -8.27 -6.29
N ALA A 59 -14.49 -9.02 -5.55
CA ALA A 59 -14.06 -10.20 -4.80
C ALA A 59 -13.52 -11.31 -5.71
N ASN A 60 -14.20 -11.56 -6.84
CA ASN A 60 -13.75 -12.54 -7.84
C ASN A 60 -12.40 -12.14 -8.45
N LEU A 61 -12.23 -10.89 -8.85
CA LEU A 61 -10.95 -10.40 -9.38
C LEU A 61 -9.84 -10.52 -8.33
N ASN A 62 -10.09 -10.14 -7.07
CA ASN A 62 -9.11 -10.27 -6.01
C ASN A 62 -8.69 -11.73 -5.80
N SER A 63 -9.66 -12.65 -5.77
CA SER A 63 -9.42 -14.10 -5.70
C SER A 63 -8.56 -14.60 -6.87
N GLU A 64 -8.84 -14.16 -8.10
CA GLU A 64 -8.04 -14.53 -9.29
C GLU A 64 -6.59 -14.04 -9.20
N LEU A 65 -6.36 -12.83 -8.67
CA LEU A 65 -5.02 -12.28 -8.48
C LEU A 65 -4.25 -13.05 -7.40
N LEU A 66 -4.93 -13.43 -6.32
CA LEU A 66 -4.36 -14.12 -5.16
C LEU A 66 -4.21 -15.64 -5.32
N GLN A 67 -4.89 -16.24 -6.29
CA GLN A 67 -4.78 -17.67 -6.63
C GLN A 67 -4.08 -17.93 -7.98
N GLY A 68 -3.71 -16.85 -8.68
CA GLY A 68 -3.10 -16.91 -10.00
C GLY A 68 -1.68 -17.48 -9.99
N GLY A 69 -1.29 -18.14 -11.10
CA GLY A 69 0.08 -18.66 -11.28
C GLY A 69 1.15 -17.60 -11.55
N HIS A 70 0.82 -16.31 -11.51
CA HIS A 70 1.74 -15.19 -11.67
C HIS A 70 1.38 -14.12 -10.65
N TRP A 71 2.38 -13.42 -10.14
CA TRP A 71 2.24 -12.47 -9.05
C TRP A 71 2.36 -11.04 -9.59
N PRO A 72 1.24 -10.30 -9.71
CA PRO A 72 1.29 -8.88 -10.05
C PRO A 72 2.21 -8.11 -9.11
N VAL A 73 3.12 -7.31 -9.68
CA VAL A 73 3.98 -6.41 -8.92
C VAL A 73 3.80 -4.98 -9.40
N PHE A 74 3.52 -4.10 -8.45
CA PHE A 74 3.46 -2.66 -8.67
C PHE A 74 4.61 -1.96 -7.95
N THR A 75 5.05 -0.82 -8.50
CA THR A 75 6.17 -0.07 -7.95
C THR A 75 5.87 1.41 -7.86
N VAL A 76 6.34 2.05 -6.80
CA VAL A 76 6.26 3.50 -6.60
C VAL A 76 7.68 4.04 -6.33
N PRO A 77 8.16 5.02 -7.13
CA PRO A 77 9.49 5.57 -6.94
C PRO A 77 9.54 6.46 -5.69
N LEU A 78 10.67 6.43 -5.00
CA LEU A 78 11.01 7.29 -3.87
C LEU A 78 12.34 8.00 -4.13
N THR A 79 12.67 8.99 -3.31
CA THR A 79 13.93 9.73 -3.44
C THR A 79 15.14 8.83 -3.21
N ASP A 80 16.30 9.27 -3.70
CA ASP A 80 17.56 8.51 -3.57
C ASP A 80 17.44 7.07 -4.08
N ARG A 81 16.75 6.85 -5.22
CA ARG A 81 16.57 5.53 -5.86
C ARG A 81 15.84 4.47 -5.01
N HIS A 82 15.22 4.86 -3.89
CA HIS A 82 14.36 3.96 -3.14
C HIS A 82 13.12 3.61 -3.96
N ARG A 83 12.50 2.49 -3.63
CA ARG A 83 11.29 2.00 -4.31
C ARG A 83 10.41 1.23 -3.35
N LEU A 84 9.12 1.52 -3.39
CA LEU A 84 8.10 0.64 -2.83
C LEU A 84 7.67 -0.40 -3.87
N TYR A 85 7.44 -1.62 -3.41
CA TYR A 85 6.80 -2.68 -4.16
C TYR A 85 5.50 -3.07 -3.47
N VAL A 86 4.47 -3.29 -4.27
CA VAL A 86 3.22 -3.93 -3.84
C VAL A 86 3.09 -5.23 -4.62
N VAL A 87 3.16 -6.35 -3.90
CA VAL A 87 3.26 -7.69 -4.49
C VAL A 87 2.00 -8.47 -4.15
N TYR A 88 1.23 -8.84 -5.18
CA TYR A 88 0.14 -9.80 -5.04
C TYR A 88 0.72 -11.20 -4.99
N ARG A 89 0.97 -11.66 -3.76
CA ARG A 89 1.57 -12.95 -3.43
C ARG A 89 0.50 -14.03 -3.52
N ALA A 90 0.69 -14.99 -4.42
CA ALA A 90 -0.22 -16.10 -4.64
C ALA A 90 0.39 -17.44 -4.22
N PHE A 91 0.86 -17.55 -2.97
CA PHE A 91 1.20 -18.85 -2.41
C PHE A 91 -0.10 -19.63 -2.11
N PRO A 92 -0.20 -20.94 -2.45
CA PRO A 92 -1.44 -21.71 -2.26
C PRO A 92 -2.01 -21.68 -0.84
N ASP A 93 -1.15 -21.68 0.17
CA ASP A 93 -1.54 -21.77 1.58
C ASP A 93 -1.50 -20.42 2.31
N ASP A 94 -0.97 -19.37 1.67
CA ASP A 94 -0.76 -18.06 2.29
C ASP A 94 -0.77 -16.97 1.21
N PRO A 95 -1.90 -16.73 0.53
CA PRO A 95 -2.00 -15.63 -0.42
C PRO A 95 -2.15 -14.30 0.33
N GLY A 96 -1.68 -13.21 -0.28
CA GLY A 96 -1.83 -11.88 0.29
C GLY A 96 -1.19 -10.78 -0.54
N VAL A 97 -1.16 -9.57 0.03
CA VAL A 97 -0.51 -8.41 -0.58
C VAL A 97 0.62 -7.91 0.32
N ASP A 98 1.85 -7.98 -0.19
CA ASP A 98 3.03 -7.54 0.54
C ASP A 98 3.47 -6.14 0.11
N TYR A 99 3.85 -5.31 1.08
CA TYR A 99 4.36 -3.95 0.88
C TYR A 99 5.83 -3.92 1.28
N LEU A 100 6.71 -3.73 0.31
CA LEU A 100 8.16 -3.82 0.49
C LEU A 100 8.84 -2.49 0.15
N LEU A 101 9.90 -2.15 0.87
CA LEU A 101 10.78 -1.02 0.58
C LEU A 101 12.18 -1.50 0.25
N HIS A 102 12.78 -0.99 -0.82
CA HIS A 102 14.14 -1.34 -1.20
C HIS A 102 14.93 -0.14 -1.69
N HIS A 103 16.25 -0.24 -1.58
CA HIS A 103 17.23 0.60 -2.23
C HIS A 103 18.27 -0.30 -2.91
N PRO A 104 18.79 0.02 -4.11
CA PRO A 104 19.76 -0.82 -4.81
C PRO A 104 21.00 -1.23 -4.01
N ASP A 105 21.41 -0.42 -3.04
CA ASP A 105 22.57 -0.71 -2.18
C ASP A 105 22.20 -1.54 -0.93
N TRP A 106 20.94 -1.97 -0.78
CA TRP A 106 20.51 -2.87 0.29
C TRP A 106 20.52 -4.32 -0.19
N GLU A 107 21.08 -5.21 0.63
CA GLU A 107 21.14 -6.65 0.36
C GLU A 107 19.75 -7.29 0.22
N GLN A 108 18.75 -6.73 0.91
CA GLN A 108 17.37 -7.21 0.90
C GLN A 108 16.37 -6.06 1.03
N ALA A 109 15.18 -6.27 0.48
CA ALA A 109 14.01 -5.43 0.73
C ALA A 109 13.55 -5.54 2.19
N GLU A 110 12.92 -4.48 2.66
CA GLU A 110 12.30 -4.37 3.97
C GLU A 110 10.79 -4.56 3.85
N MET A 111 10.21 -5.46 4.65
CA MET A 111 8.76 -5.57 4.75
C MET A 111 8.22 -4.41 5.57
N LEU A 112 7.23 -3.71 5.03
CA LEU A 112 6.51 -2.63 5.69
C LEU A 112 5.16 -3.11 6.21
N ALA A 113 4.42 -3.87 5.40
CA ALA A 113 3.14 -4.46 5.75
C ALA A 113 2.88 -5.72 4.91
N ALA A 114 1.99 -6.58 5.40
CA ALA A 114 1.45 -7.73 4.69
C ALA A 114 -0.04 -7.84 5.00
N ASP A 115 -0.86 -7.75 3.96
CA ASP A 115 -2.32 -7.97 4.00
C ASP A 115 -2.60 -9.42 3.60
N ASP A 116 -2.57 -10.30 4.60
CA ASP A 116 -2.78 -11.74 4.50
C ASP A 116 -3.50 -12.26 5.77
N GLY A 117 -3.73 -13.57 5.84
CA GLY A 117 -4.42 -14.18 6.99
C GLY A 117 -3.69 -14.06 8.34
N HIS A 118 -2.39 -13.72 8.33
CA HIS A 118 -1.56 -13.51 9.52
C HIS A 118 -1.28 -12.03 9.81
N PHE A 119 -1.73 -11.13 8.93
CA PHE A 119 -1.65 -9.67 8.96
C PHE A 119 -0.48 -9.05 9.72
N HIS A 120 0.36 -8.31 9.00
CA HIS A 120 1.40 -7.49 9.62
C HIS A 120 1.25 -6.04 9.17
N GLY A 121 1.00 -5.13 10.11
CA GLY A 121 0.82 -3.72 9.82
C GLY A 121 0.47 -2.90 11.06
N PRO A 122 0.35 -1.57 10.92
CA PRO A 122 0.52 -0.82 9.68
C PRO A 122 1.99 -0.61 9.27
N GLY A 123 2.22 -0.23 8.01
CA GLY A 123 3.55 0.01 7.45
C GLY A 123 3.91 1.48 7.26
N LEU A 124 2.89 2.31 7.02
CA LEU A 124 3.02 3.73 6.69
C LEU A 124 2.15 4.58 7.62
N ARG A 125 2.70 5.74 8.02
CA ARG A 125 1.91 6.85 8.56
C ARG A 125 1.36 7.73 7.42
N TRP A 126 0.33 8.53 7.67
CA TRP A 126 -0.33 9.34 6.63
C TRP A 126 0.65 10.21 5.85
N HIS A 127 1.52 10.93 6.56
CA HIS A 127 2.51 11.82 5.92
C HIS A 127 3.49 11.07 5.01
N GLU A 128 3.90 9.85 5.37
CA GLU A 128 4.78 9.03 4.51
C GLU A 128 4.02 8.54 3.27
N LEU A 129 2.76 8.12 3.45
CA LEU A 129 1.89 7.69 2.36
C LEU A 129 1.62 8.82 1.37
N GLU A 130 1.19 9.98 1.85
CA GLU A 130 0.87 11.16 1.04
C GLU A 130 2.10 11.63 0.25
N ALA A 131 3.25 11.79 0.92
CA ALA A 131 4.49 12.17 0.26
C ALA A 131 4.92 11.17 -0.81
N THR A 132 4.71 9.87 -0.56
CA THR A 132 5.02 8.82 -1.52
C THR A 132 4.07 8.83 -2.72
N ALA A 133 2.77 9.04 -2.49
CA ALA A 133 1.78 9.05 -3.55
C ALA A 133 1.95 10.27 -4.48
N PHE A 134 2.13 11.45 -3.90
CA PHE A 134 2.12 12.73 -4.61
C PHE A 134 3.50 13.24 -5.06
N ASN A 135 4.56 12.45 -4.88
CA ASN A 135 5.86 12.84 -5.45
C ASN A 135 5.84 12.86 -6.99
N ALA A 136 6.62 13.77 -7.57
CA ALA A 136 6.74 13.94 -9.02
C ALA A 136 7.88 13.13 -9.65
N LEU A 137 8.38 12.08 -8.96
CA LEU A 137 9.49 11.28 -9.48
C LEU A 137 9.01 10.42 -10.67
N PRO A 138 9.81 10.36 -11.74
CA PRO A 138 9.49 9.51 -12.88
C PRO A 138 9.72 8.02 -12.54
N GLY A 139 9.05 7.15 -13.29
CA GLY A 139 9.15 5.69 -13.15
C GLY A 139 8.06 5.08 -12.28
N GLY A 140 8.22 3.80 -11.94
CA GLY A 140 7.18 3.02 -11.29
C GLY A 140 6.06 2.56 -12.22
N SER A 141 5.03 1.93 -11.62
CA SER A 141 3.90 1.37 -12.37
C SER A 141 2.90 2.40 -12.89
N THR A 142 2.87 3.60 -12.30
CA THR A 142 2.00 4.70 -12.72
C THR A 142 2.62 6.05 -12.35
N GLN A 143 2.24 7.10 -13.10
CA GLN A 143 2.53 8.51 -12.77
C GLN A 143 1.34 9.20 -12.11
N ASP A 144 0.18 8.54 -12.03
CA ASP A 144 -1.02 9.10 -11.42
C ASP A 144 -0.90 9.02 -9.89
N PRO A 145 -0.87 10.17 -9.18
CA PRO A 145 -0.75 10.18 -7.73
C PRO A 145 -1.96 9.58 -7.03
N HIS A 146 -3.17 9.69 -7.60
CA HIS A 146 -4.38 9.10 -7.02
C HIS A 146 -4.33 7.56 -7.09
N ALA A 147 -3.81 7.02 -8.18
CA ALA A 147 -3.59 5.57 -8.29
C ALA A 147 -2.54 5.08 -7.28
N ARG A 148 -1.46 5.85 -7.05
CA ARG A 148 -0.45 5.52 -6.02
C ARG A 148 -1.03 5.61 -4.61
N LEU A 149 -1.85 6.63 -4.34
CA LEU A 149 -2.51 6.81 -3.04
C LEU A 149 -3.36 5.57 -2.70
N LEU A 150 -4.26 5.18 -3.60
CA LEU A 150 -5.15 4.05 -3.38
C LEU A 150 -4.41 2.71 -3.32
N LEU A 151 -3.32 2.55 -4.09
CA LEU A 151 -2.45 1.37 -4.07
C LEU A 151 -1.65 1.21 -2.76
N LEU A 152 -1.43 2.29 -2.01
CA LEU A 152 -0.66 2.26 -0.75
C LEU A 152 -1.56 2.36 0.48
N LEU A 153 -2.85 2.69 0.28
CA LEU A 153 -3.82 2.90 1.36
C LEU A 153 -3.90 1.72 2.34
N PRO A 154 -3.83 0.44 1.92
CA PRO A 154 -3.91 -0.66 2.90
C PRO A 154 -2.71 -0.79 3.84
N ALA A 155 -1.58 -0.16 3.51
CA ALA A 155 -0.43 -0.12 4.41
C ALA A 155 -0.52 1.04 5.43
N LEU A 156 -1.54 1.90 5.33
CA LEU A 156 -1.79 3.00 6.27
C LEU A 156 -2.25 2.46 7.62
N GLY A 157 -1.72 3.06 8.68
CA GLY A 157 -2.40 3.09 9.96
C GLY A 157 -1.87 4.28 10.75
N ASP A 158 -2.69 5.26 11.09
CA ASP A 158 -2.29 6.53 11.70
C ASP A 158 -3.48 7.13 12.48
N ASP A 159 -3.29 7.47 13.75
CA ASP A 159 -4.30 8.12 14.60
C ASP A 159 -4.34 9.64 14.45
N LEU A 160 -3.42 10.22 13.67
CA LEU A 160 -3.31 11.66 13.40
C LEU A 160 -3.74 12.02 11.98
N LEU A 161 -4.95 11.59 11.60
CA LEU A 161 -5.58 12.01 10.36
C LEU A 161 -6.32 13.34 10.52
N ASP A 162 -6.13 14.23 9.56
CA ASP A 162 -6.89 15.47 9.46
C ASP A 162 -7.87 15.46 8.29
N LYS A 163 -8.61 16.57 8.12
CA LYS A 163 -9.57 16.70 7.02
C LYS A 163 -8.88 16.60 5.64
N THR A 164 -7.63 17.06 5.52
CA THR A 164 -6.92 17.01 4.23
C THR A 164 -6.61 15.58 3.80
N ALA A 165 -6.45 14.67 4.77
CA ALA A 165 -6.33 13.24 4.49
C ALA A 165 -7.60 12.68 3.84
N VAL A 166 -8.76 12.98 4.43
CA VAL A 166 -10.07 12.60 3.89
C VAL A 166 -10.26 13.19 2.49
N ASP A 167 -10.07 14.50 2.33
CA ASP A 167 -10.23 15.19 1.05
C ASP A 167 -9.34 14.57 -0.05
N SER A 168 -8.14 14.11 0.30
CA SER A 168 -7.20 13.46 -0.64
C SER A 168 -7.69 12.08 -1.09
N VAL A 169 -8.20 11.25 -0.18
CA VAL A 169 -8.78 9.94 -0.51
C VAL A 169 -10.07 10.10 -1.30
N VAL A 170 -10.92 11.07 -0.95
CA VAL A 170 -12.13 11.43 -1.71
C VAL A 170 -11.79 11.75 -3.17
N GLN A 171 -10.81 12.63 -3.39
CA GLN A 171 -10.38 12.98 -4.74
C GLN A 171 -9.84 11.78 -5.50
N ALA A 172 -9.09 10.91 -4.84
CA ALA A 172 -8.56 9.72 -5.47
C ALA A 172 -9.65 8.72 -5.87
N LEU A 173 -10.60 8.44 -4.97
CA LEU A 173 -11.75 7.58 -5.27
C LEU A 173 -12.57 8.17 -6.43
N ALA A 174 -12.94 9.45 -6.36
CA ALA A 174 -13.70 10.11 -7.42
C ALA A 174 -12.99 10.11 -8.79
N ALA A 175 -11.65 10.16 -8.81
CA ALA A 175 -10.87 10.15 -10.04
C ALA A 175 -10.67 8.75 -10.62
N ARG A 176 -10.65 7.71 -9.78
CA ARG A 176 -10.17 6.36 -10.16
C ARG A 176 -11.24 5.28 -10.10
N THR A 177 -12.39 5.57 -9.52
CA THR A 177 -13.48 4.60 -9.33
C THR A 177 -14.82 5.18 -9.80
N ARG A 178 -15.85 4.34 -9.71
CA ARG A 178 -17.26 4.66 -9.93
C ARG A 178 -18.06 4.50 -8.64
N VAL A 179 -17.40 4.66 -7.49
CA VAL A 179 -18.06 4.65 -6.17
C VAL A 179 -19.09 5.77 -6.11
N ASP A 180 -20.31 5.45 -5.67
CA ASP A 180 -21.44 6.38 -5.66
C ASP A 180 -21.25 7.55 -4.67
N ASP A 181 -20.67 7.27 -3.50
CA ASP A 181 -20.39 8.24 -2.44
C ASP A 181 -18.92 8.17 -1.99
N PRO A 182 -17.99 8.82 -2.73
CA PRO A 182 -16.58 8.83 -2.39
C PRO A 182 -16.27 9.42 -1.02
N GLU A 183 -17.09 10.37 -0.52
CA GLU A 183 -16.91 11.00 0.79
C GLU A 183 -17.19 10.01 1.92
N ARG A 184 -18.30 9.29 1.83
CA ARG A 184 -18.64 8.22 2.78
C ARG A 184 -17.60 7.09 2.74
N ALA A 185 -17.22 6.64 1.53
CA ALA A 185 -16.24 5.57 1.38
C ALA A 185 -14.86 5.95 1.95
N ALA A 186 -14.36 7.15 1.64
CA ALA A 186 -13.09 7.65 2.18
C ALA A 186 -13.10 7.75 3.70
N THR A 187 -14.18 8.28 4.28
CA THR A 187 -14.33 8.41 5.73
C THR A 187 -14.27 7.05 6.41
N LEU A 188 -15.04 6.07 5.92
CA LEU A 188 -15.05 4.72 6.50
C LEU A 188 -13.70 4.01 6.37
N LEU A 189 -13.04 4.11 5.22
CA LEU A 189 -11.71 3.53 5.02
C LEU A 189 -10.66 4.13 5.98
N LEU A 190 -10.73 5.45 6.23
CA LEU A 190 -9.79 6.16 7.10
C LEU A 190 -10.12 6.06 8.60
N ASP A 191 -11.38 5.85 8.96
CA ASP A 191 -11.78 5.60 10.35
C ASP A 191 -11.45 4.16 10.76
N GLU A 192 -11.64 3.20 9.85
CA GLU A 192 -11.40 1.77 10.12
C GLU A 192 -9.95 1.37 9.94
N GLN A 193 -9.27 1.84 8.89
CA GLN A 193 -7.86 1.55 8.58
C GLN A 193 -7.53 0.05 8.55
N GLY A 194 -8.51 -0.76 8.16
CA GLY A 194 -8.37 -2.21 8.06
C GLY A 194 -8.05 -2.91 9.36
N GLN A 195 -7.39 -4.05 9.24
CA GLN A 195 -7.06 -4.90 10.39
C GLN A 195 -6.03 -4.26 11.34
N ALA A 196 -5.21 -3.32 10.86
CA ALA A 196 -4.31 -2.55 11.72
C ALA A 196 -5.10 -1.65 12.70
N GLY A 197 -6.17 -1.03 12.20
CA GLY A 197 -6.80 0.10 12.87
C GLY A 197 -5.89 1.35 12.91
N PRO A 198 -6.43 2.47 13.43
CA PRO A 198 -5.63 3.65 13.75
C PRO A 198 -4.51 3.31 14.74
N ALA A 199 -3.29 3.75 14.44
CA ALA A 199 -2.12 3.48 15.26
C ALA A 199 -1.32 4.76 15.56
N HIS A 200 -0.70 4.81 16.73
CA HIS A 200 0.08 5.95 17.15
C HIS A 200 1.53 5.83 16.68
N TRP A 201 2.06 6.92 16.12
CA TRP A 201 3.44 7.02 15.69
C TRP A 201 4.24 8.00 16.53
N GLN A 202 5.44 7.59 16.90
CA GLN A 202 6.37 8.42 17.64
C GLN A 202 7.75 8.40 16.97
N ALA A 203 8.40 9.57 16.93
CA ALA A 203 9.77 9.71 16.48
C ALA A 203 10.72 9.80 17.67
N ASP A 204 11.89 9.19 17.57
CA ASP A 204 13.01 9.49 18.46
C ASP A 204 13.73 10.79 18.03
N ASP A 205 14.71 11.22 18.84
CA ASP A 205 15.52 12.43 18.57
C ASP A 205 16.30 12.39 17.25
N ARG A 206 16.38 11.22 16.60
CA ARG A 206 17.06 11.00 15.32
C ARG A 206 16.09 10.94 14.14
N GLY A 207 14.79 11.12 14.38
CA GLY A 207 13.76 11.03 13.35
C GLY A 207 13.41 9.58 12.96
N THR A 208 13.76 8.60 13.80
CA THR A 208 13.35 7.21 13.59
C THR A 208 11.92 7.05 14.12
N TRP A 209 11.01 6.66 13.22
CA TRP A 209 9.60 6.48 13.55
C TRP A 209 9.30 5.04 13.93
N THR A 210 8.60 4.86 15.05
CA THR A 210 8.04 3.60 15.52
C THR A 210 6.54 3.71 15.70
N CYS A 211 5.83 2.60 15.45
CA CYS A 211 4.38 2.47 15.59
C CYS A 211 4.04 1.65 16.84
N ASP A 212 2.99 1.99 17.57
CA ASP A 212 2.54 1.20 18.72
C ASP A 212 1.60 0.03 18.34
N GLY A 213 1.24 -0.09 17.06
CA GLY A 213 0.46 -1.20 16.51
C GLY A 213 1.11 -2.55 16.79
N SER A 214 0.35 -3.48 17.37
CA SER A 214 0.85 -4.76 17.88
C SER A 214 1.42 -5.71 16.81
N TYR A 215 1.08 -5.48 15.55
CA TYR A 215 1.49 -6.29 14.41
C TYR A 215 2.42 -5.54 13.44
N ALA A 216 2.82 -4.31 13.78
CA ALA A 216 3.65 -3.48 12.91
C ALA A 216 5.10 -3.97 12.92
N PHE A 217 5.72 -4.09 11.74
CA PHE A 217 7.17 -4.34 11.64
C PHE A 217 7.98 -3.22 12.33
N ARG A 218 7.43 -2.01 12.33
CA ARG A 218 8.04 -0.82 12.94
C ARG A 218 7.66 -0.62 14.41
N ALA A 219 7.17 -1.67 15.08
CA ALA A 219 6.96 -1.64 16.52
C ALA A 219 8.28 -1.56 17.31
N PRO A 220 8.29 -1.02 18.54
CA PRO A 220 9.45 -1.07 19.42
C PRO A 220 9.99 -2.50 19.57
N GLY A 221 11.21 -2.74 19.09
CA GLY A 221 11.84 -4.07 19.10
C GLY A 221 11.45 -5.00 17.94
N GLY A 222 10.55 -4.59 17.05
CA GLY A 222 10.13 -5.37 15.88
C GLY A 222 11.21 -5.52 14.81
N LEU A 223 12.07 -4.50 14.66
CA LEU A 223 13.22 -4.52 13.76
C LEU A 223 14.49 -4.01 14.47
N PRO A 224 15.68 -4.44 14.01
CA PRO A 224 16.95 -3.86 14.43
C PRO A 224 16.96 -2.33 14.26
N PRO A 225 17.54 -1.54 15.19
CA PRO A 225 17.49 -0.07 15.13
C PRO A 225 18.03 0.52 13.82
N ALA A 226 19.08 -0.06 13.24
CA ALA A 226 19.62 0.39 11.95
C ALA A 226 18.64 0.20 10.78
N ARG A 227 17.80 -0.85 10.83
CA ARG A 227 16.76 -1.12 9.83
C ARG A 227 15.59 -0.15 9.98
N LEU A 228 15.17 0.15 11.21
CA LEU A 228 14.15 1.17 11.48
C LEU A 228 14.59 2.56 11.00
N ALA A 229 15.83 2.94 11.30
CA ALA A 229 16.38 4.23 10.91
C ALA A 229 16.44 4.39 9.38
N ARG A 230 16.89 3.37 8.65
CA ARG A 230 16.95 3.43 7.17
C ARG A 230 15.56 3.48 6.52
N ILE A 231 14.58 2.73 7.06
CA ILE A 231 13.18 2.80 6.58
C ILE A 231 12.63 4.21 6.80
N SER A 232 12.80 4.76 8.01
CA SER A 232 12.33 6.10 8.34
C SER A 232 12.98 7.16 7.45
N ALA A 233 14.28 7.08 7.22
CA ALA A 233 14.99 8.02 6.34
C ALA A 233 14.52 7.94 4.87
N ALA A 234 14.16 6.75 4.39
CA ALA A 234 13.70 6.52 3.02
C ALA A 234 12.27 7.02 2.76
N LEU A 235 11.41 7.00 3.79
CA LEU A 235 9.99 7.38 3.69
C LEU A 235 9.72 8.83 4.10
N ASN A 236 10.67 9.50 4.77
CA ASN A 236 10.49 10.88 5.17
C ASN A 236 10.84 11.83 4.01
N PRO A 237 9.90 12.62 3.48
CA PRO A 237 10.23 13.67 2.54
C PRO A 237 11.04 14.77 3.27
N TRP A 238 12.03 15.31 2.57
CA TRP A 238 12.91 16.39 3.02
C TRP A 238 12.16 17.68 3.36
#